data_AF-A0A553DQ97-F1
#
_entry.id   AF-A0A553DQ97-F1
#
_cell.length_a   1.000
_cell.length_b   1.000
_cell.length_c   1.000
_cell.angle_alpha   90.00
_cell.angle_beta   90.00
_cell.angle_gamma   90.00
#
_symmetry.space_group_name_H-M   'P 1'
#
loop_
_entity.id
_entity.type
_entity.pdbx_description
1 polymer ?
#
loop_
_entity_poly.entity_id
_entity_poly.type
_entity_poly.pdbx_seq_one_letter_code
_entity_poly.pdbx_strand_id
1 'polypeptide(L)'
;MVGLGVLKLDNKEYRLLDFNYNSSQRVDVTGKPSGMPSGLVFDLKIESDSDTSLLVWALGDEAKDGVITFYKPDGISKFKEIQFKKSYCIFHNEKFEANGTIPMHQILRIVEPRRENPKEEIAPPKKIVKQEKAETKVKTIKCITKLDNGSANDGTGTKLQEGMVFGKTYEFKVTDYTEEIPDNKSTINWMVRYHNSSENKWIDKKLSHVGDSLNFTVNDKDMCGHFVYIRAFIKDSENEGEIKVWKHNRFRWFDRTKIKEELQERKIKPYLANQNDTPTCGMAAVIYLLAKKDFDKYEDFVLQLHQKGVAKCNDYTFDVSTKSSHLLEMNPTTNKKYPNYLVKMPYCDWIAFSCIRDKENGVINYSGENDESFAGSTVPRELMKLMKEILGLKSVIDNTNVVFNKGTLPWDGEDSSSHEVAKMQELYLKGYAVIMLINTNMLYKKKSSLVSSIEHWVVFKGVIDGTITWDEYDFKVFSWGEIKKVIVNPEVFSSNFYGYVYGK
;
A
#
# COMPACT_ATOMS: atom_id res chain seq x y z
N MET A 1 -10.33 16.63 17.95
CA MET A 1 -10.37 15.15 17.92
C MET A 1 -11.67 14.78 17.22
N VAL A 2 -11.61 14.20 16.02
CA VAL A 2 -12.81 13.86 15.25
C VAL A 2 -13.18 12.42 15.61
N GLY A 3 -14.30 12.22 16.32
CA GLY A 3 -14.84 10.88 16.58
C GLY A 3 -15.53 10.33 15.33
N LEU A 4 -15.46 9.02 15.11
CA LEU A 4 -16.19 8.34 14.03
C LEU A 4 -17.50 7.77 14.58
N GLY A 5 -18.62 8.15 13.96
CA GLY A 5 -19.94 7.57 14.21
C GLY A 5 -20.53 6.97 12.92
N VAL A 6 -21.22 5.85 13.05
CA VAL A 6 -21.86 5.14 11.92
C VAL A 6 -23.26 4.70 12.33
N LEU A 7 -24.25 5.04 11.50
CA LEU A 7 -25.59 4.44 11.55
C LEU A 7 -25.62 3.24 10.60
N LYS A 8 -26.00 2.08 11.10
CA LYS A 8 -26.37 0.91 10.28
C LYS A 8 -27.88 0.76 10.29
N LEU A 9 -28.47 0.78 9.10
CA LEU A 9 -29.89 0.59 8.89
C LEU A 9 -30.06 -0.30 7.67
N ASP A 10 -30.83 -1.39 7.82
CA ASP A 10 -30.89 -2.47 6.83
C ASP A 10 -29.47 -2.97 6.48
N ASN A 11 -29.16 -3.10 5.19
CA ASN A 11 -27.84 -3.53 4.70
C ASN A 11 -26.91 -2.35 4.36
N LYS A 12 -27.16 -1.16 4.92
CA LYS A 12 -26.41 0.05 4.58
C LYS A 12 -25.84 0.75 5.81
N GLU A 13 -24.64 1.32 5.63
CA GLU A 13 -23.95 2.12 6.63
C GLU A 13 -23.91 3.59 6.19
N TYR A 14 -24.27 4.49 7.10
CA TYR A 14 -24.27 5.94 6.90
C TYR A 14 -23.30 6.58 7.87
N ARG A 15 -22.43 7.45 7.36
CA ARG A 15 -21.51 8.20 8.21
C ARG A 15 -22.29 9.26 9.00
N LEU A 16 -22.17 9.19 10.33
CA LEU A 16 -22.84 10.08 11.26
C LEU A 16 -21.97 11.31 11.52
N LEU A 17 -22.56 12.49 11.30
CA LEU A 17 -21.93 13.79 11.48
C LEU A 17 -22.33 14.42 12.81
N ASP A 18 -23.57 14.19 13.24
CA ASP A 18 -24.10 14.63 14.53
C ASP A 18 -25.17 13.65 15.03
N PHE A 19 -25.29 13.53 16.36
CA PHE A 19 -26.23 12.61 16.99
C PHE A 19 -26.68 13.10 18.36
N ASN A 20 -27.99 13.12 18.55
CA ASN A 20 -28.63 13.37 19.82
C ASN A 20 -29.76 12.36 20.02
N TYR A 21 -29.98 11.91 21.26
CA TYR A 21 -31.21 11.20 21.59
C TYR A 21 -31.74 11.64 22.93
N ASN A 22 -33.07 11.61 23.07
CA ASN A 22 -33.74 12.03 24.28
C ASN A 22 -35.01 11.20 24.54
N SER A 23 -35.42 11.22 25.80
CA SER A 23 -36.74 10.78 26.26
C SER A 23 -37.17 11.75 27.36
N SER A 24 -38.47 11.97 27.50
CA SER A 24 -39.04 12.89 28.48
C SER A 24 -40.22 12.26 29.20
N GLN A 25 -40.48 12.70 30.42
CA GLN A 25 -41.63 12.27 31.21
C GLN A 25 -42.31 13.50 31.80
N ARG A 26 -43.64 13.53 31.80
CA ARG A 26 -44.39 14.62 32.45
C ARG A 26 -44.11 14.62 33.95
N VAL A 27 -44.01 15.81 34.54
CA VAL A 27 -43.88 16.01 35.99
C VAL A 27 -45.06 16.82 36.52
N ASP A 28 -45.47 16.58 37.76
CA ASP A 28 -46.50 17.36 38.44
C ASP A 28 -45.94 18.66 39.03
N VAL A 29 -46.82 19.44 39.68
CA VAL A 29 -46.49 20.71 40.33
C VAL A 29 -45.47 20.57 41.48
N THR A 30 -45.20 19.36 41.95
CA THR A 30 -44.20 19.07 43.00
C THR A 30 -42.88 18.56 42.43
N GLY A 31 -42.77 18.46 41.10
CA GLY A 31 -41.58 17.94 40.41
C GLY A 31 -41.50 16.42 40.36
N LYS A 32 -42.57 15.70 40.73
CA LYS A 32 -42.61 14.23 40.65
C LYS A 32 -43.14 13.78 39.28
N PRO A 33 -42.66 12.66 38.72
CA PRO A 33 -43.21 12.13 37.47
C PRO A 33 -44.73 11.88 37.56
N SER A 34 -45.50 12.45 36.62
CA SER A 34 -46.98 12.48 36.59
C SER A 34 -47.59 11.78 35.38
N GLY A 35 -46.77 11.27 34.48
CA GLY A 35 -47.18 10.48 33.32
C GLY A 35 -46.15 9.42 32.99
N MET A 36 -46.38 8.63 31.96
CA MET A 36 -45.39 7.63 31.52
C MET A 36 -44.31 8.31 30.65
N PRO A 37 -43.05 7.81 30.66
CA PRO A 37 -42.01 8.34 29.78
C PRO A 37 -42.39 8.19 28.31
N SER A 38 -41.93 9.12 27.48
CA SER A 38 -42.00 9.02 26.03
C SER A 38 -41.15 7.85 25.52
N GLY A 39 -41.38 7.46 24.27
CA GLY A 39 -40.39 6.68 23.50
C GLY A 39 -39.05 7.41 23.37
N LEU A 40 -38.09 6.79 22.69
CA LEU A 40 -36.81 7.43 22.38
C LEU A 40 -36.94 8.20 21.08
N VAL A 41 -36.50 9.46 21.09
CA VAL A 41 -36.37 10.29 19.90
C VAL A 41 -34.90 10.44 19.58
N PHE A 42 -34.50 10.06 18.37
CA PHE A 42 -33.14 10.18 17.86
C PHE A 42 -33.11 11.26 16.77
N ASP A 43 -32.27 12.27 16.94
CA ASP A 43 -31.95 13.28 15.94
C ASP A 43 -30.56 12.96 15.36
N LEU A 44 -30.48 12.80 14.04
CA LEU A 44 -29.26 12.41 13.35
C LEU A 44 -28.95 13.38 12.22
N LYS A 45 -27.67 13.71 12.05
CA LYS A 45 -27.14 14.35 10.84
C LYS A 45 -26.17 13.38 10.18
N ILE A 46 -26.38 13.06 8.91
CA ILE A 46 -25.55 12.12 8.15
C ILE A 46 -25.02 12.77 6.87
N GLU A 47 -23.87 12.30 6.39
CA GLU A 47 -23.34 12.68 5.08
C GLU A 47 -24.27 12.17 3.99
N SER A 48 -24.60 13.01 3.00
CA SER A 48 -25.51 12.60 1.93
C SER A 48 -24.80 11.82 0.83
N ASP A 49 -25.54 10.93 0.17
CA ASP A 49 -25.13 10.20 -1.02
C ASP A 49 -26.28 10.15 -2.05
N SER A 50 -26.13 9.38 -3.12
CA SER A 50 -27.13 9.27 -4.18
C SER A 50 -28.35 8.41 -3.84
N ASP A 51 -28.44 7.84 -2.63
CA ASP A 51 -29.50 6.94 -2.23
C ASP A 51 -30.68 7.68 -1.59
N THR A 52 -31.88 7.36 -2.05
CA THR A 52 -33.13 7.95 -1.59
C THR A 52 -33.85 7.09 -0.55
N SER A 53 -33.28 5.97 -0.10
CA SER A 53 -33.92 5.01 0.82
C SER A 53 -34.38 5.65 2.14
N LEU A 54 -33.64 6.62 2.67
CA LEU A 54 -34.01 7.35 3.88
C LEU A 54 -35.18 8.33 3.68
N LEU A 55 -35.24 8.97 2.50
CA LEU A 55 -36.40 9.79 2.12
C LEU A 55 -37.64 8.90 1.97
N VAL A 56 -37.50 7.76 1.29
CA VAL A 56 -38.59 6.78 1.14
C VAL A 56 -39.08 6.31 2.51
N TRP A 57 -38.17 6.02 3.44
CA TRP A 57 -38.53 5.62 4.79
C TRP A 57 -39.31 6.70 5.54
N ALA A 58 -38.93 7.98 5.41
CA ALA A 58 -39.64 9.10 6.02
C ALA A 58 -41.02 9.39 5.41
N LEU A 59 -41.23 9.01 4.16
CA LEU A 59 -42.51 9.13 3.45
C LEU A 59 -43.44 7.92 3.69
N GLY A 60 -42.92 6.83 4.25
CA GLY A 60 -43.66 5.60 4.53
C GLY A 60 -44.03 5.44 6.00
N ASP A 61 -44.64 4.30 6.31
CA ASP A 61 -45.02 3.85 7.65
C ASP A 61 -44.28 2.57 8.06
N GLU A 62 -43.16 2.26 7.39
CA GLU A 62 -42.36 1.07 7.68
C GLU A 62 -41.57 1.26 8.99
N ALA A 63 -41.71 0.31 9.91
CA ALA A 63 -40.91 0.28 11.13
C ALA A 63 -39.59 -0.45 10.86
N LYS A 64 -38.45 0.16 11.22
CA LYS A 64 -37.11 -0.42 11.03
C LYS A 64 -36.35 -0.57 12.34
N ASP A 65 -35.44 -1.54 12.35
CA ASP A 65 -34.44 -1.75 13.38
C ASP A 65 -33.09 -1.21 12.89
N GLY A 66 -32.28 -0.68 13.80
CA GLY A 66 -30.98 -0.12 13.42
C GLY A 66 -30.02 0.02 14.58
N VAL A 67 -28.76 0.25 14.24
CA VAL A 67 -27.64 0.29 15.19
C VAL A 67 -26.76 1.51 14.91
N ILE A 68 -26.51 2.30 15.94
CA ILE A 68 -25.61 3.46 15.89
C ILE A 68 -24.35 3.11 16.68
N THR A 69 -23.20 3.14 16.02
CA THR A 69 -21.90 2.78 16.61
C THR A 69 -20.98 3.99 16.61
N PHE A 70 -20.45 4.32 17.79
CA PHE A 70 -19.38 5.30 17.98
C PHE A 70 -18.07 4.57 18.20
N TYR A 71 -17.02 5.01 17.53
CA TYR A 71 -15.67 4.45 17.65
C TYR A 71 -14.77 5.36 18.47
N LYS A 72 -13.75 4.77 19.10
CA LYS A 72 -12.67 5.51 19.76
C LYS A 72 -11.85 6.30 18.72
N PRO A 73 -10.98 7.24 19.14
CA PRO A 73 -10.12 7.99 18.22
C PRO A 73 -9.22 7.12 17.33
N ASP A 74 -9.00 5.86 17.70
CA ASP A 74 -8.30 4.87 16.89
C ASP A 74 -9.08 4.42 15.63
N GLY A 75 -10.36 4.81 15.51
CA GLY A 75 -11.24 4.48 14.39
C GLY A 75 -11.63 2.99 14.29
N ILE A 76 -11.21 2.16 15.23
CA ILE A 76 -11.28 0.69 15.14
C ILE A 76 -12.06 0.13 16.33
N SER A 77 -11.79 0.60 17.54
CA SER A 77 -12.42 0.10 18.75
C SER A 77 -13.80 0.73 18.92
N LYS A 78 -14.84 -0.09 19.11
CA LYS A 78 -16.16 0.42 19.50
C LYS A 78 -16.05 1.14 20.85
N PHE A 79 -16.49 2.39 20.90
CA PHE A 79 -16.64 3.17 22.12
C PHE A 79 -18.03 2.97 22.72
N LYS A 80 -19.09 3.11 21.92
CA LYS A 80 -20.48 2.95 22.35
C LYS A 80 -21.35 2.46 21.20
N GLU A 81 -22.34 1.64 21.51
CA GLU A 81 -23.35 1.18 20.55
C GLU A 81 -24.75 1.47 21.11
N ILE A 82 -25.66 1.91 20.25
CA ILE A 82 -27.05 2.22 20.58
C ILE A 82 -27.93 1.51 19.54
N GLN A 83 -28.86 0.70 20.00
CA GLN A 83 -29.77 -0.05 19.14
C GLN A 83 -31.18 0.49 19.33
N PHE A 84 -31.89 0.71 18.22
CA PHE A 84 -33.31 1.06 18.21
C PHE A 84 -34.09 -0.02 17.45
N LYS A 85 -35.33 -0.26 17.87
CA LYS A 85 -36.20 -1.30 17.29
C LYS A 85 -37.56 -0.76 16.94
N LYS A 86 -38.23 -1.33 15.93
CA LYS A 86 -39.57 -0.96 15.46
C LYS A 86 -39.76 0.56 15.37
N SER A 87 -38.75 1.25 14.86
CA SER A 87 -38.69 2.71 14.87
C SER A 87 -39.15 3.29 13.55
N TYR A 88 -39.68 4.51 13.58
CA TYR A 88 -40.19 5.20 12.41
C TYR A 88 -39.37 6.46 12.13
N CYS A 89 -39.09 6.76 10.87
CA CYS A 89 -38.54 8.05 10.48
C CYS A 89 -39.68 9.05 10.32
N ILE A 90 -39.74 10.05 11.19
CA ILE A 90 -40.85 11.01 11.24
C ILE A 90 -40.48 12.39 10.69
N PHE A 91 -39.20 12.57 10.30
CA PHE A 91 -38.69 13.80 9.70
C PHE A 91 -37.47 13.47 8.86
N HIS A 92 -37.44 14.03 7.65
CA HIS A 92 -36.29 14.02 6.74
C HIS A 92 -36.11 15.42 6.16
N ASN A 93 -34.86 15.89 6.11
CA ASN A 93 -34.47 17.11 5.42
C ASN A 93 -33.08 16.91 4.81
N GLU A 94 -32.94 17.20 3.53
CA GLU A 94 -31.65 17.18 2.85
C GLU A 94 -31.22 18.60 2.46
N LYS A 95 -29.97 18.93 2.77
CA LYS A 95 -29.43 20.28 2.61
C LYS A 95 -28.12 20.27 1.84
N PHE A 96 -28.02 21.16 0.85
CA PHE A 96 -26.79 21.47 0.12
C PHE A 96 -26.30 22.89 0.45
N GLU A 97 -25.01 23.02 0.72
CA GLU A 97 -24.32 24.28 0.97
C GLU A 97 -23.01 24.30 0.16
N ALA A 98 -22.97 25.05 -0.95
CA ALA A 98 -21.83 25.05 -1.87
C ALA A 98 -20.47 25.41 -1.22
N ASN A 99 -20.50 26.24 -0.18
CA ASN A 99 -19.31 26.69 0.55
C ASN A 99 -19.21 26.06 1.96
N GLY A 100 -20.02 25.04 2.26
CA GLY A 100 -20.00 24.33 3.53
C GLY A 100 -18.82 23.35 3.60
N THR A 101 -18.32 23.07 4.81
CA THR A 101 -17.27 22.06 5.04
C THR A 101 -17.74 20.64 4.72
N ILE A 102 -19.06 20.40 4.76
CA ILE A 102 -19.71 19.18 4.27
C ILE A 102 -20.81 19.64 3.30
N PRO A 103 -20.53 19.63 1.99
CA PRO A 103 -21.37 20.29 1.00
C PRO A 103 -22.82 19.78 0.95
N MET A 104 -23.05 18.51 1.29
CA MET A 104 -24.38 17.92 1.27
C MET A 104 -24.59 16.96 2.46
N HIS A 105 -25.70 17.10 3.18
CA HIS A 105 -26.02 16.28 4.35
C HIS A 105 -27.53 16.12 4.53
N GLN A 106 -27.94 15.03 5.20
CA GLN A 106 -29.34 14.76 5.55
C GLN A 106 -29.54 14.83 7.06
N ILE A 107 -30.69 15.33 7.49
CA ILE A 107 -31.13 15.42 8.89
C ILE A 107 -32.35 14.52 9.05
N LEU A 108 -32.30 13.61 10.01
CA LEU A 108 -33.35 12.64 10.30
C LEU A 108 -33.85 12.79 11.73
N ARG A 109 -35.16 12.60 11.95
CA ARG A 109 -35.72 12.30 13.26
C ARG A 109 -36.35 10.91 13.26
N ILE A 110 -35.83 10.04 14.10
CA ILE A 110 -36.31 8.67 14.27
C ILE A 110 -36.99 8.56 15.65
N VAL A 111 -38.14 7.89 15.71
CA VAL A 111 -38.84 7.61 16.97
C VAL A 111 -38.93 6.11 17.18
N GLU A 112 -38.34 5.62 18.27
CA GLU A 112 -38.64 4.29 18.82
C GLU A 112 -39.87 4.43 19.73
N PRO A 113 -41.03 3.86 19.35
CA PRO A 113 -42.19 3.84 20.20
C PRO A 113 -41.87 3.09 21.49
N ARG A 114 -42.60 3.44 22.55
CA ARG A 114 -42.45 2.77 23.83
C ARG A 114 -42.70 1.26 23.69
N ARG A 115 -41.86 0.47 24.35
CA ARG A 115 -42.10 -0.97 24.58
C ARG A 115 -43.17 -1.11 25.66
N GLU A 116 -44.34 -1.65 25.33
CA GLU A 116 -45.32 -2.06 26.34
C GLU A 116 -44.74 -3.24 27.13
N ASN A 117 -44.68 -3.11 28.46
CA ASN A 117 -44.44 -4.29 29.30
C ASN A 117 -45.70 -5.16 29.25
N PRO A 118 -45.61 -6.48 29.00
CA PRO A 118 -46.76 -7.36 29.07
C PRO A 118 -47.35 -7.32 30.49
N LYS A 119 -48.63 -6.97 30.60
CA LYS A 119 -49.43 -7.29 31.78
C LYS A 119 -49.99 -8.69 31.57
N GLU A 120 -49.56 -9.68 32.36
CA GLU A 120 -50.33 -10.91 32.52
C GLU A 120 -50.32 -11.39 33.97
N GLU A 121 -51.48 -11.30 34.62
CA GLU A 121 -51.88 -12.11 35.75
C GLU A 121 -53.15 -12.87 35.32
N ILE A 122 -53.02 -14.14 34.89
CA ILE A 122 -54.10 -15.15 34.93
C ILE A 122 -53.45 -16.53 35.16
N ALA A 123 -53.99 -17.29 36.12
CA ALA A 123 -53.58 -18.63 36.54
C ALA A 123 -53.76 -19.73 35.46
N PRO A 124 -53.17 -20.92 35.61
CA PRO A 124 -52.60 -21.69 34.50
C PRO A 124 -53.54 -22.72 33.86
N PRO A 125 -53.34 -23.07 32.59
CA PRO A 125 -53.46 -24.43 32.12
C PRO A 125 -52.05 -25.03 31.94
N LYS A 126 -51.87 -26.26 32.46
CA LYS A 126 -50.64 -27.06 32.30
C LYS A 126 -50.21 -27.11 30.83
N LYS A 127 -49.18 -26.34 30.46
CA LYS A 127 -48.39 -26.57 29.25
C LYS A 127 -47.01 -27.08 29.66
N ILE A 128 -46.67 -28.25 29.13
CA ILE A 128 -45.33 -28.80 29.19
C ILE A 128 -44.44 -27.84 28.39
N VAL A 129 -43.71 -26.97 29.10
CA VAL A 129 -42.64 -26.18 28.50
C VAL A 129 -41.48 -27.15 28.27
N LYS A 130 -41.29 -27.59 27.04
CA LYS A 130 -39.92 -27.93 26.61
C LYS A 130 -39.16 -26.62 26.67
N GLN A 131 -38.23 -26.49 27.62
CA GLN A 131 -37.18 -25.48 27.51
C GLN A 131 -36.50 -25.71 26.16
N GLU A 132 -36.68 -24.81 25.20
CA GLU A 132 -35.77 -24.75 24.06
C GLU A 132 -34.39 -24.43 24.65
N LYS A 133 -33.49 -25.41 24.57
CA LYS A 133 -32.10 -25.25 25.00
C LYS A 133 -31.54 -24.05 24.22
N ALA A 134 -30.96 -23.07 24.92
CA ALA A 134 -30.31 -21.95 24.26
C ALA A 134 -29.32 -22.49 23.21
N GLU A 135 -29.35 -21.92 22.02
CA GLU A 135 -28.56 -22.46 20.91
C GLU A 135 -27.07 -22.20 21.14
N THR A 136 -26.25 -23.26 21.08
CA THR A 136 -24.79 -23.13 21.14
C THR A 136 -24.28 -22.34 19.94
N LYS A 137 -23.48 -21.31 20.21
CA LYS A 137 -22.73 -20.52 19.24
C LYS A 137 -21.24 -20.55 19.55
N VAL A 138 -20.39 -20.37 18.54
CA VAL A 138 -18.97 -20.12 18.76
C VAL A 138 -18.80 -18.75 19.41
N LYS A 139 -18.08 -18.69 20.52
CA LYS A 139 -17.85 -17.44 21.27
C LYS A 139 -16.46 -16.86 21.01
N THR A 140 -15.42 -17.69 21.08
CA THR A 140 -14.03 -17.23 20.93
C THR A 140 -13.20 -18.19 20.08
N ILE A 141 -12.25 -17.62 19.34
CA ILE A 141 -11.28 -18.33 18.51
C ILE A 141 -9.88 -17.80 18.85
N LYS A 142 -8.87 -18.66 18.80
CA LYS A 142 -7.46 -18.26 18.92
C LYS A 142 -6.64 -18.79 17.76
N CYS A 143 -5.63 -18.02 17.35
CA CYS A 143 -4.51 -18.52 16.55
C CYS A 143 -3.57 -19.28 17.48
N ILE A 144 -3.38 -20.56 17.25
CA ILE A 144 -2.52 -21.44 18.04
C ILE A 144 -1.08 -21.38 17.53
N THR A 145 -0.92 -21.31 16.21
CA THR A 145 0.40 -21.12 15.60
C THR A 145 0.96 -19.74 15.96
N LYS A 146 2.22 -19.70 16.41
CA LYS A 146 2.93 -18.45 16.69
C LYS A 146 3.01 -17.60 15.42
N LEU A 147 2.62 -16.34 15.54
CA LEU A 147 2.72 -15.34 14.47
C LEU A 147 4.19 -14.93 14.24
N ASP A 148 4.46 -14.40 13.06
CA ASP A 148 5.81 -14.00 12.65
C ASP A 148 5.98 -12.50 12.75
N ASN A 149 7.21 -12.07 13.05
CA ASN A 149 7.55 -10.66 13.08
C ASN A 149 7.68 -10.10 11.66
N GLY A 150 7.28 -8.84 11.52
CA GLY A 150 7.54 -7.97 10.39
C GLY A 150 7.48 -6.51 10.83
N SER A 151 7.70 -5.57 9.92
CA SER A 151 7.62 -4.15 10.21
C SER A 151 6.26 -3.77 10.79
N ALA A 152 6.26 -2.90 11.80
CA ALA A 152 5.05 -2.28 12.33
C ALA A 152 4.38 -1.35 11.31
N ASN A 153 5.08 -0.97 10.23
CA ASN A 153 4.60 -0.03 9.21
C ASN A 153 4.18 1.34 9.80
N ASP A 154 4.83 1.75 10.89
CA ASP A 154 4.47 2.94 11.67
C ASP A 154 5.34 4.17 11.34
N GLY A 155 6.21 4.07 10.34
CA GLY A 155 7.12 5.14 9.92
C GLY A 155 8.41 5.21 10.74
N THR A 156 8.52 4.46 11.83
CA THR A 156 9.78 4.41 12.61
C THR A 156 10.85 3.58 11.90
N GLY A 157 10.42 2.59 11.11
CA GLY A 157 11.30 1.66 10.40
C GLY A 157 12.13 0.78 11.31
N THR A 158 11.77 0.65 12.59
CA THR A 158 12.48 -0.19 13.57
C THR A 158 11.53 -1.05 14.42
N LYS A 159 10.28 -0.61 14.64
CA LYS A 159 9.32 -1.40 15.40
C LYS A 159 8.84 -2.61 14.61
N LEU A 160 8.60 -3.70 15.34
CA LEU A 160 8.05 -4.94 14.81
C LEU A 160 6.60 -5.10 15.27
N GLN A 161 5.81 -5.78 14.45
CA GLN A 161 4.51 -6.32 14.82
C GLN A 161 4.41 -7.79 14.42
N GLU A 162 3.61 -8.54 15.16
CA GLU A 162 3.30 -9.93 14.84
C GLU A 162 2.20 -10.01 13.77
N GLY A 163 2.31 -10.98 12.87
CA GLY A 163 1.32 -11.19 11.82
C GLY A 163 1.56 -12.48 11.03
N MET A 164 0.63 -12.75 10.12
CA MET A 164 0.71 -13.86 9.18
C MET A 164 1.60 -13.52 7.99
N VAL A 165 2.31 -14.52 7.48
CA VAL A 165 3.21 -14.44 6.34
C VAL A 165 2.61 -15.20 5.16
N PHE A 166 2.74 -14.60 3.97
CA PHE A 166 2.31 -15.23 2.72
C PHE A 166 2.91 -16.62 2.54
N GLY A 167 2.10 -17.62 2.16
CA GLY A 167 2.57 -18.99 1.94
C GLY A 167 2.64 -19.86 3.18
N LYS A 168 2.61 -19.29 4.39
CA LYS A 168 2.66 -20.05 5.65
C LYS A 168 1.25 -20.51 6.07
N THR A 169 1.19 -21.63 6.78
CA THR A 169 -0.04 -22.19 7.36
C THR A 169 -0.11 -21.86 8.85
N TYR A 170 -1.28 -21.40 9.29
CA TYR A 170 -1.57 -21.12 10.70
C TYR A 170 -2.77 -21.93 11.17
N GLU A 171 -2.66 -22.50 12.36
CA GLU A 171 -3.72 -23.23 13.04
C GLU A 171 -4.56 -22.27 13.88
N PHE A 172 -5.87 -22.32 13.66
CA PHE A 172 -6.88 -21.63 14.45
C PHE A 172 -7.74 -22.65 15.17
N LYS A 173 -8.20 -22.32 16.39
CA LYS A 173 -9.02 -23.21 17.19
C LYS A 173 -10.10 -22.45 17.94
N VAL A 174 -11.30 -23.01 17.96
CA VAL A 174 -12.39 -22.54 18.82
C VAL A 174 -12.02 -22.83 20.28
N THR A 175 -12.06 -21.81 21.13
CA THR A 175 -11.68 -21.94 22.54
C THR A 175 -12.86 -21.89 23.49
N ASP A 176 -13.94 -21.18 23.14
CA ASP A 176 -15.14 -21.09 23.97
C ASP A 176 -16.40 -21.07 23.10
N TYR A 177 -17.50 -21.52 23.71
CA TYR A 177 -18.86 -21.48 23.17
C TYR A 177 -19.75 -20.63 24.09
N THR A 178 -20.91 -20.19 23.59
CA THR A 178 -21.89 -19.47 24.42
C THR A 178 -22.56 -20.38 25.44
N GLU A 179 -22.77 -21.64 25.07
CA GLU A 179 -23.39 -22.70 25.85
C GLU A 179 -22.44 -23.90 25.95
N GLU A 180 -22.98 -25.11 26.14
CA GLU A 180 -22.19 -26.35 26.11
C GLU A 180 -21.55 -26.60 24.73
N ILE A 181 -20.42 -27.31 24.74
CA ILE A 181 -19.70 -27.73 23.54
C ILE A 181 -20.68 -28.48 22.61
N PRO A 182 -20.73 -28.16 21.30
CA PRO A 182 -21.62 -28.86 20.38
C PRO A 182 -21.30 -30.36 20.33
N ASP A 183 -22.34 -31.20 20.45
CA ASP A 183 -22.21 -32.66 20.36
C ASP A 183 -21.55 -33.09 19.04
N ASN A 184 -21.84 -32.38 17.95
CA ASN A 184 -21.24 -32.58 16.65
C ASN A 184 -20.45 -31.34 16.20
N LYS A 185 -19.12 -31.39 16.33
CA LYS A 185 -18.22 -30.31 15.93
C LYS A 185 -18.12 -30.09 14.42
N SER A 186 -18.53 -31.04 13.59
CA SER A 186 -18.56 -30.86 12.12
C SER A 186 -19.61 -29.83 11.65
N THR A 187 -20.46 -29.36 12.57
CA THR A 187 -21.39 -28.25 12.33
C THR A 187 -20.71 -26.88 12.34
N ILE A 188 -19.47 -26.79 12.84
CA ILE A 188 -18.69 -25.54 12.89
C ILE A 188 -18.08 -25.29 11.51
N ASN A 189 -18.47 -24.18 10.90
CA ASN A 189 -18.00 -23.71 9.61
C ASN A 189 -16.94 -22.61 9.81
N TRP A 190 -16.05 -22.46 8.83
CA TRP A 190 -15.05 -21.39 8.82
C TRP A 190 -15.24 -20.42 7.66
N MET A 191 -14.94 -19.14 7.90
CA MET A 191 -14.96 -18.08 6.89
C MET A 191 -13.76 -17.14 7.09
N VAL A 192 -13.26 -16.61 5.98
CA VAL A 192 -12.22 -15.59 5.98
C VAL A 192 -12.76 -14.32 5.35
N ARG A 193 -12.59 -13.20 6.05
CA ARG A 193 -12.92 -11.86 5.56
C ARG A 193 -11.67 -11.01 5.42
N TYR A 194 -11.54 -10.30 4.30
CA TYR A 194 -10.42 -9.39 4.04
C TYR A 194 -10.79 -8.33 3.02
N HIS A 195 -10.05 -7.23 3.02
CA HIS A 195 -10.21 -6.19 2.01
C HIS A 195 -9.40 -6.53 0.76
N ASN A 196 -10.05 -6.62 -0.39
CA ASN A 196 -9.37 -6.76 -1.68
C ASN A 196 -8.99 -5.36 -2.20
N SER A 197 -7.70 -5.07 -2.23
CA SER A 197 -7.19 -3.78 -2.72
C SER A 197 -7.23 -3.61 -4.24
N SER A 198 -7.30 -4.71 -5.01
CA SER A 198 -7.45 -4.63 -6.48
C SER A 198 -8.84 -4.16 -6.89
N GLU A 199 -9.86 -4.58 -6.14
CA GLU A 199 -11.27 -4.29 -6.44
C GLU A 199 -11.90 -3.30 -5.47
N ASN A 200 -11.12 -2.82 -4.49
CA ASN A 200 -11.53 -1.92 -3.40
C ASN A 200 -12.83 -2.37 -2.69
N LYS A 201 -12.91 -3.66 -2.33
CA LYS A 201 -14.11 -4.25 -1.73
C LYS A 201 -13.78 -5.28 -0.65
N TRP A 202 -14.70 -5.48 0.28
CA TRP A 202 -14.61 -6.59 1.24
C TRP A 202 -14.96 -7.90 0.55
N ILE A 203 -14.16 -8.93 0.81
CA ILE A 203 -14.39 -10.31 0.38
C ILE A 203 -14.69 -11.14 1.62
N ASP A 204 -15.83 -11.80 1.60
CA ASP A 204 -16.20 -12.85 2.55
C ASP A 204 -16.11 -14.20 1.84
N LYS A 205 -15.17 -15.05 2.25
CA LYS A 205 -14.91 -16.35 1.64
C LYS A 205 -15.16 -17.46 2.64
N LYS A 206 -16.26 -18.19 2.46
CA LYS A 206 -16.52 -19.44 3.20
C LYS A 206 -15.47 -20.48 2.82
N LEU A 207 -14.90 -21.16 3.81
CA LEU A 207 -13.95 -22.25 3.62
C LEU A 207 -14.69 -23.59 3.56
N SER A 208 -14.13 -24.55 2.84
CA SER A 208 -14.69 -25.91 2.76
C SER A 208 -14.44 -26.74 4.03
N HIS A 209 -13.50 -26.33 4.87
CA HIS A 209 -13.17 -27.02 6.11
C HIS A 209 -14.24 -26.78 7.20
N VAL A 210 -14.51 -27.83 7.98
CA VAL A 210 -15.43 -27.82 9.12
C VAL A 210 -14.77 -28.48 10.33
N GLY A 211 -15.22 -28.14 11.53
CA GLY A 211 -14.63 -28.61 12.78
C GLY A 211 -14.25 -27.47 13.72
N ASP A 212 -13.81 -27.81 14.93
CA ASP A 212 -13.40 -26.83 15.96
C ASP A 212 -11.95 -26.33 15.78
N SER A 213 -11.24 -26.81 14.77
CA SER A 213 -9.93 -26.31 14.35
C SER A 213 -9.90 -26.02 12.84
N LEU A 214 -8.93 -25.21 12.42
CA LEU A 214 -8.69 -24.87 11.03
C LEU A 214 -7.19 -24.68 10.78
N ASN A 215 -6.65 -25.39 9.80
CA ASN A 215 -5.34 -25.10 9.23
C ASN A 215 -5.53 -24.19 7.99
N PHE A 216 -5.08 -22.94 8.09
CA PHE A 216 -5.28 -21.93 7.05
C PHE A 216 -3.95 -21.50 6.43
N THR A 217 -3.75 -21.81 5.15
CA THR A 217 -2.58 -21.35 4.37
C THR A 217 -2.84 -20.00 3.71
N VAL A 218 -2.01 -19.01 3.98
CA VAL A 218 -2.28 -17.61 3.63
C VAL A 218 -1.73 -17.23 2.26
N ASN A 219 -2.34 -17.74 1.19
CA ASN A 219 -1.83 -17.64 -0.20
C ASN A 219 -2.38 -16.49 -1.04
N ASP A 220 -3.38 -15.75 -0.56
CA ASP A 220 -3.98 -14.67 -1.36
C ASP A 220 -3.13 -13.38 -1.27
N LYS A 221 -2.63 -12.88 -2.41
CA LYS A 221 -1.80 -11.67 -2.48
C LYS A 221 -2.58 -10.42 -2.05
N ASP A 222 -3.89 -10.39 -2.22
CA ASP A 222 -4.74 -9.24 -1.86
C ASP A 222 -4.90 -9.07 -0.34
N MET A 223 -4.65 -10.12 0.45
CA MET A 223 -4.62 -10.02 1.91
C MET A 223 -3.36 -9.29 2.44
N CYS A 224 -2.28 -9.20 1.66
CA CYS A 224 -1.01 -8.66 2.14
C CYS A 224 -1.12 -7.19 2.52
N GLY A 225 -0.60 -6.80 3.69
CA GLY A 225 -0.69 -5.42 4.19
C GLY A 225 -2.07 -5.06 4.74
N HIS A 226 -2.89 -6.05 5.12
CA HIS A 226 -4.22 -5.85 5.66
C HIS A 226 -4.48 -6.77 6.86
N PHE A 227 -5.50 -6.42 7.64
CA PHE A 227 -6.10 -7.34 8.60
C PHE A 227 -6.95 -8.39 7.88
N VAL A 228 -6.77 -9.64 8.29
CA VAL A 228 -7.55 -10.79 7.88
C VAL A 228 -8.38 -11.23 9.08
N TYR A 229 -9.68 -11.41 8.87
CA TYR A 229 -10.65 -11.78 9.88
C TYR A 229 -10.98 -13.24 9.68
N ILE A 230 -10.64 -14.07 10.66
CA ILE A 230 -10.93 -15.51 10.65
C ILE A 230 -12.14 -15.73 11.55
N ARG A 231 -13.19 -16.31 10.98
CA ARG A 231 -14.46 -16.56 11.65
C ARG A 231 -14.75 -18.06 11.72
N ALA A 232 -15.32 -18.49 12.83
CA ALA A 232 -15.89 -19.81 13.00
C ALA A 232 -17.30 -19.65 13.56
N PHE A 233 -18.24 -20.38 12.97
CA PHE A 233 -19.67 -20.22 13.27
C PHE A 233 -20.43 -21.52 13.07
N ILE A 234 -21.49 -21.71 13.83
CA ILE A 234 -22.41 -22.84 13.65
C ILE A 234 -23.59 -22.41 12.76
N LYS A 235 -24.16 -21.23 13.00
CA LYS A 235 -25.32 -20.72 12.25
C LYS A 235 -25.11 -19.33 11.67
N ASP A 236 -24.56 -18.42 12.47
CA ASP A 236 -24.44 -17.00 12.13
C ASP A 236 -22.99 -16.62 11.86
N SER A 237 -22.65 -16.46 10.58
CA SER A 237 -21.29 -16.15 10.16
C SER A 237 -20.82 -14.73 10.47
N GLU A 238 -21.70 -13.85 10.96
CA GLU A 238 -21.35 -12.44 11.23
C GLU A 238 -21.18 -12.15 12.71
N ASN A 239 -21.91 -12.86 13.58
CA ASN A 239 -22.00 -12.53 15.01
C ASN A 239 -21.46 -13.63 15.95
N GLU A 240 -20.82 -14.67 15.41
CA GLU A 240 -20.14 -15.70 16.19
C GLU A 240 -18.63 -15.42 16.32
N GLY A 241 -17.83 -16.44 16.60
CA GLY A 241 -16.40 -16.27 16.87
C GLY A 241 -15.66 -15.61 15.71
N GLU A 242 -14.94 -14.54 16.01
CA GLU A 242 -14.05 -13.86 15.07
C GLU A 242 -12.71 -13.55 15.76
N ILE A 243 -11.62 -13.74 15.03
CA ILE A 243 -10.31 -13.20 15.39
C ILE A 243 -9.76 -12.37 14.23
N LYS A 244 -9.23 -11.19 14.56
CA LYS A 244 -8.58 -10.28 13.62
C LYS A 244 -7.06 -10.44 13.70
N VAL A 245 -6.42 -10.79 12.59
CA VAL A 245 -4.97 -11.03 12.53
C VAL A 245 -4.35 -10.23 11.38
N TRP A 246 -3.25 -9.52 11.66
CA TRP A 246 -2.51 -8.79 10.62
C TRP A 246 -1.84 -9.76 9.66
N LYS A 247 -1.86 -9.47 8.35
CA LYS A 247 -1.03 -10.15 7.35
C LYS A 247 0.01 -9.17 6.80
N HIS A 248 1.27 -9.56 6.91
CA HIS A 248 2.39 -8.74 6.45
C HIS A 248 2.37 -8.49 4.93
N ASN A 249 2.95 -7.36 4.52
CA ASN A 249 3.38 -7.13 3.14
C ASN A 249 4.33 -8.25 2.69
N ARG A 250 4.47 -8.51 1.39
CA ARG A 250 5.44 -9.52 0.90
C ARG A 250 6.87 -9.17 1.33
N PHE A 251 7.28 -7.93 1.15
CA PHE A 251 8.54 -7.40 1.69
C PHE A 251 8.36 -6.99 3.16
N ARG A 252 8.06 -7.97 4.03
CA ARG A 252 7.56 -7.74 5.39
C ARG A 252 8.45 -6.90 6.30
N TRP A 253 9.75 -6.85 6.02
CA TRP A 253 10.73 -6.12 6.85
C TRP A 253 10.85 -4.64 6.48
N PHE A 254 10.29 -4.23 5.35
CA PHE A 254 10.30 -2.85 4.90
C PHE A 254 9.07 -2.11 5.42
N ASP A 255 9.28 -0.91 5.94
CA ASP A 255 8.20 -0.11 6.53
C ASP A 255 7.40 0.60 5.43
N ARG A 256 6.11 0.26 5.32
CA ARG A 256 5.19 0.85 4.33
C ARG A 256 5.12 2.36 4.42
N THR A 257 5.10 2.92 5.63
CA THR A 257 4.92 4.35 5.85
C THR A 257 6.19 5.10 5.42
N LYS A 258 7.39 4.58 5.76
CA LYS A 258 8.65 5.12 5.23
C LYS A 258 8.73 5.05 3.71
N ILE A 259 8.34 3.94 3.10
CA ILE A 259 8.32 3.82 1.63
C ILE A 259 7.46 4.93 1.02
N LYS A 260 6.26 5.20 1.59
CA LYS A 260 5.39 6.28 1.11
C LYS A 260 6.04 7.66 1.28
N GLU A 261 6.68 7.93 2.41
CA GLU A 261 7.41 9.18 2.65
C GLU A 261 8.53 9.39 1.62
N GLU A 262 9.38 8.39 1.42
CA GLU A 262 10.47 8.42 0.43
C GLU A 262 9.96 8.57 -1.02
N LEU A 263 8.79 8.00 -1.34
CA LEU A 263 8.12 8.19 -2.62
C LEU A 263 7.65 9.64 -2.78
N GLN A 264 7.05 10.25 -1.75
CA GLN A 264 6.66 11.66 -1.80
C GLN A 264 7.87 12.59 -1.99
N GLU A 265 9.01 12.28 -1.38
CA GLU A 265 10.26 13.01 -1.64
C GLU A 265 10.66 12.95 -3.12
N ARG A 266 10.55 11.77 -3.75
CA ARG A 266 10.86 11.56 -5.18
C ARG A 266 9.83 12.20 -6.11
N LYS A 267 8.58 12.39 -5.67
CA LYS A 267 7.58 13.15 -6.42
C LYS A 267 8.05 14.58 -6.68
N ILE A 268 8.65 15.19 -5.66
CA ILE A 268 9.16 16.58 -5.71
C ILE A 268 10.58 16.60 -6.28
N LYS A 269 11.41 15.65 -5.88
CA LYS A 269 12.84 15.55 -6.22
C LYS A 269 13.16 14.16 -6.76
N PRO A 270 12.83 13.85 -8.02
CA PRO A 270 13.08 12.52 -8.60
C PRO A 270 14.55 12.09 -8.53
N TYR A 271 15.46 13.07 -8.53
CA TYR A 271 16.90 12.85 -8.46
C TYR A 271 17.37 12.25 -7.11
N LEU A 272 16.50 12.06 -6.12
CA LEU A 272 16.85 11.36 -4.87
C LEU A 272 16.95 9.84 -5.03
N ALA A 273 16.62 9.28 -6.21
CA ALA A 273 16.88 7.88 -6.54
C ALA A 273 18.37 7.52 -6.34
N ASN A 274 18.65 6.62 -5.40
CA ASN A 274 20.00 6.38 -4.89
C ASN A 274 20.31 4.88 -4.74
N GLN A 275 21.22 4.40 -5.58
CA GLN A 275 21.72 3.02 -5.56
C GLN A 275 22.70 2.70 -4.42
N ASN A 276 23.19 3.72 -3.70
CA ASN A 276 24.26 3.58 -2.72
C ASN A 276 25.53 2.95 -3.34
N ASP A 277 26.16 2.03 -2.63
CA ASP A 277 27.31 1.22 -3.03
C ASP A 277 26.96 -0.05 -3.83
N THR A 278 25.72 -0.17 -4.34
CA THR A 278 25.28 -1.37 -5.10
C THR A 278 25.46 -1.26 -6.62
N PRO A 279 25.60 -2.38 -7.36
CA PRO A 279 25.77 -2.41 -8.82
C PRO A 279 24.44 -2.23 -9.59
N THR A 280 23.65 -1.22 -9.20
CA THR A 280 22.30 -0.96 -9.74
C THR A 280 22.16 0.39 -10.47
N CYS A 281 23.27 0.96 -10.98
CA CYS A 281 23.27 2.27 -11.66
C CYS A 281 22.34 2.35 -12.86
N GLY A 282 22.24 1.29 -13.67
CA GLY A 282 21.27 1.23 -14.76
C GLY A 282 19.82 1.31 -14.25
N MET A 283 19.53 0.68 -13.11
CA MET A 283 18.19 0.69 -12.50
C MET A 283 17.88 2.05 -11.91
N ALA A 284 18.85 2.67 -11.23
CA ALA A 284 18.72 4.02 -10.72
C ALA A 284 18.45 5.03 -11.84
N ALA A 285 19.16 4.94 -12.98
CA ALA A 285 18.95 5.79 -14.14
C ALA A 285 17.54 5.64 -14.73
N VAL A 286 17.07 4.39 -14.91
CA VAL A 286 15.73 4.10 -15.44
C VAL A 286 14.65 4.56 -14.46
N ILE A 287 14.77 4.26 -13.17
CA ILE A 287 13.77 4.65 -12.17
C ILE A 287 13.73 6.17 -11.97
N TYR A 288 14.88 6.85 -11.98
CA TYR A 288 14.94 8.32 -11.99
C TYR A 288 14.13 8.91 -13.14
N LEU A 289 14.33 8.37 -14.35
CA LEU A 289 13.60 8.81 -15.54
C LEU A 289 12.10 8.49 -15.45
N LEU A 290 11.72 7.34 -14.89
CA LEU A 290 10.33 6.97 -14.68
C LEU A 290 9.66 7.93 -13.70
N ALA A 291 10.26 8.13 -12.52
CA ALA A 291 9.75 9.05 -11.50
C ALA A 291 9.57 10.48 -12.03
N LYS A 292 10.45 10.93 -12.94
CA LYS A 292 10.34 12.24 -13.59
C LYS A 292 9.25 12.28 -14.69
N LYS A 293 9.07 11.19 -15.44
CA LYS A 293 8.16 11.13 -16.60
C LYS A 293 6.71 10.82 -16.19
N ASP A 294 6.52 9.91 -15.25
CA ASP A 294 5.24 9.34 -14.86
C ASP A 294 5.34 8.83 -13.41
N PHE A 295 5.22 9.76 -12.47
CA PHE A 295 5.39 9.46 -11.04
C PHE A 295 4.36 8.46 -10.53
N ASP A 296 3.11 8.54 -10.98
CA ASP A 296 2.04 7.67 -10.49
C ASP A 296 2.31 6.20 -10.85
N LYS A 297 2.87 5.93 -12.04
CA LYS A 297 3.34 4.57 -12.38
C LYS A 297 4.54 4.13 -11.55
N TYR A 298 5.48 5.03 -11.26
CA TYR A 298 6.61 4.71 -10.39
C TYR A 298 6.12 4.35 -8.97
N GLU A 299 5.23 5.17 -8.41
CA GLU A 299 4.63 4.94 -7.10
C GLU A 299 3.86 3.62 -7.06
N ASP A 300 2.97 3.35 -8.01
CA ASP A 300 2.24 2.08 -8.08
C ASP A 300 3.21 0.89 -8.19
N PHE A 301 4.21 0.97 -9.07
CA PHE A 301 5.19 -0.11 -9.25
C PHE A 301 5.89 -0.48 -7.94
N VAL A 302 6.40 0.50 -7.18
CA VAL A 302 7.04 0.27 -5.88
C VAL A 302 6.07 -0.28 -4.84
N LEU A 303 4.86 0.31 -4.75
CA LEU A 303 3.87 -0.05 -3.76
C LEU A 303 3.29 -1.46 -3.98
N GLN A 304 3.11 -1.88 -5.23
CA GLN A 304 2.64 -3.23 -5.59
C GLN A 304 3.73 -4.27 -5.36
N LEU A 305 5.00 -3.98 -5.71
CA LEU A 305 6.14 -4.84 -5.37
C LEU A 305 6.21 -5.06 -3.87
N HIS A 306 6.21 -3.99 -3.08
CA HIS A 306 6.28 -4.06 -1.63
C HIS A 306 5.13 -4.88 -1.03
N GLN A 307 3.88 -4.59 -1.42
CA GLN A 307 2.69 -5.23 -0.85
C GLN A 307 2.51 -6.68 -1.31
N LYS A 308 2.45 -6.89 -2.63
CA LYS A 308 1.99 -8.13 -3.25
C LYS A 308 3.13 -8.96 -3.83
N GLY A 309 4.33 -8.39 -3.92
CA GLY A 309 5.49 -9.04 -4.55
C GLY A 309 5.33 -9.16 -6.06
N VAL A 310 4.36 -8.48 -6.65
CA VAL A 310 4.04 -8.50 -8.08
C VAL A 310 3.73 -7.08 -8.49
N ALA A 311 4.27 -6.65 -9.63
CA ALA A 311 3.95 -5.35 -10.19
C ALA A 311 4.04 -5.36 -11.72
N LYS A 312 3.35 -4.41 -12.33
CA LYS A 312 3.43 -4.11 -13.76
C LYS A 312 3.69 -2.62 -13.93
N CYS A 313 4.66 -2.27 -14.77
CA CYS A 313 4.93 -0.89 -15.18
C CYS A 313 5.08 -0.87 -16.70
N ASN A 314 4.12 -0.24 -17.40
CA ASN A 314 3.99 -0.33 -18.85
C ASN A 314 4.05 -1.80 -19.31
N ASP A 315 5.02 -2.20 -20.14
CA ASP A 315 5.15 -3.58 -20.63
C ASP A 315 6.01 -4.46 -19.72
N TYR A 316 6.66 -3.86 -18.72
CA TYR A 316 7.46 -4.59 -17.74
C TYR A 316 6.58 -5.23 -16.67
N THR A 317 6.73 -6.53 -16.43
CA THR A 317 6.07 -7.26 -15.34
C THR A 317 7.09 -7.90 -14.42
N PHE A 318 6.81 -7.99 -13.13
CA PHE A 318 7.67 -8.66 -12.16
C PHE A 318 6.83 -9.47 -11.19
N ASP A 319 7.27 -10.70 -10.88
CA ASP A 319 6.71 -11.52 -9.79
C ASP A 319 7.86 -12.15 -9.00
N VAL A 320 7.97 -11.74 -7.73
CA VAL A 320 9.01 -12.16 -6.79
C VAL A 320 9.02 -13.67 -6.54
N SER A 321 7.89 -14.36 -6.75
CA SER A 321 7.77 -15.80 -6.50
C SER A 321 8.43 -16.68 -7.55
N THR A 322 8.86 -16.12 -8.69
CA THR A 322 9.45 -16.89 -9.79
C THR A 322 10.91 -17.26 -9.52
N LYS A 323 11.77 -16.25 -9.37
CA LYS A 323 13.22 -16.42 -9.12
C LYS A 323 13.72 -15.63 -7.90
N SER A 324 13.01 -14.59 -7.52
CA SER A 324 13.53 -13.55 -6.62
C SER A 324 13.04 -13.68 -5.17
N SER A 325 12.59 -14.85 -4.74
CA SER A 325 11.97 -15.03 -3.43
C SER A 325 12.94 -14.78 -2.28
N HIS A 326 14.25 -14.94 -2.50
CA HIS A 326 15.29 -14.65 -1.51
C HIS A 326 15.33 -13.17 -1.11
N LEU A 327 14.93 -12.25 -1.99
CA LEU A 327 14.88 -10.81 -1.69
C LEU A 327 13.87 -10.48 -0.57
N LEU A 328 12.87 -11.34 -0.35
CA LEU A 328 11.85 -11.13 0.68
C LEU A 328 12.41 -11.23 2.10
N GLU A 329 13.56 -11.90 2.26
CA GLU A 329 14.21 -12.09 3.56
C GLU A 329 15.18 -10.95 3.91
N MET A 330 15.40 -9.99 3.00
CA MET A 330 16.18 -8.80 3.32
C MET A 330 15.51 -8.04 4.46
N ASN A 331 16.22 -7.91 5.58
CA ASN A 331 15.81 -7.08 6.70
C ASN A 331 16.71 -5.84 6.78
N PRO A 332 16.23 -4.65 6.41
CA PRO A 332 17.03 -3.43 6.38
C PRO A 332 17.44 -2.92 7.77
N THR A 333 16.93 -3.52 8.86
CA THR A 333 17.26 -3.13 10.24
C THR A 333 18.31 -4.02 10.88
N THR A 334 18.38 -5.29 10.49
CA THR A 334 19.27 -6.27 11.11
C THR A 334 20.34 -6.80 10.16
N ASN A 335 20.13 -6.74 8.84
CA ASN A 335 21.15 -7.14 7.88
C ASN A 335 22.27 -6.09 7.87
N LYS A 336 23.46 -6.51 8.31
CA LYS A 336 24.66 -5.66 8.38
C LYS A 336 25.19 -5.23 7.02
N LYS A 337 24.79 -5.93 5.95
CA LYS A 337 25.16 -5.66 4.57
C LYS A 337 24.05 -4.94 3.80
N TYR A 338 22.99 -4.50 4.47
CA TYR A 338 22.03 -3.59 3.85
C TYR A 338 22.77 -2.31 3.44
N PRO A 339 22.64 -1.82 2.19
CA PRO A 339 23.45 -0.71 1.69
C PRO A 339 23.32 0.57 2.54
N ASN A 340 24.45 1.00 3.11
CA ASN A 340 24.50 2.07 4.13
C ASN A 340 25.85 2.81 4.18
N TYR A 341 26.56 2.98 3.05
CA TYR A 341 27.91 3.54 3.06
C TYR A 341 27.98 5.01 3.55
N LEU A 342 27.21 5.92 2.94
CA LEU A 342 27.14 7.34 3.36
C LEU A 342 25.79 7.69 4.00
N VAL A 343 24.73 7.24 3.34
CA VAL A 343 23.34 7.38 3.79
C VAL A 343 22.71 6.02 3.58
N LYS A 344 21.79 5.63 4.45
CA LYS A 344 21.03 4.38 4.27
C LYS A 344 20.30 4.40 2.93
N MET A 345 20.42 3.33 2.15
CA MET A 345 19.68 3.23 0.89
C MET A 345 18.18 3.28 1.16
N PRO A 346 17.44 4.19 0.49
CA PRO A 346 15.99 4.30 0.67
C PRO A 346 15.26 2.98 0.33
N TYR A 347 14.22 2.67 1.08
CA TYR A 347 13.45 1.43 0.95
C TYR A 347 12.77 1.31 -0.42
N CYS A 348 12.19 2.40 -0.92
CA CYS A 348 11.56 2.44 -2.24
C CYS A 348 12.56 2.13 -3.37
N ASP A 349 13.81 2.61 -3.24
CA ASP A 349 14.88 2.37 -4.20
C ASP A 349 15.39 0.93 -4.09
N TRP A 350 15.67 0.45 -2.87
CA TRP A 350 16.17 -0.91 -2.68
C TRP A 350 15.20 -1.95 -3.26
N ILE A 351 13.90 -1.80 -3.00
CA ILE A 351 12.87 -2.72 -3.52
C ILE A 351 12.85 -2.69 -5.05
N ALA A 352 12.73 -1.50 -5.66
CA ALA A 352 12.65 -1.40 -7.12
C ALA A 352 13.94 -1.88 -7.80
N PHE A 353 15.09 -1.42 -7.33
CA PHE A 353 16.37 -1.67 -7.97
C PHE A 353 16.74 -3.14 -7.84
N SER A 354 16.59 -3.73 -6.65
CA SER A 354 16.93 -5.13 -6.42
C SER A 354 16.01 -6.07 -7.18
N CYS A 355 14.71 -5.79 -7.25
CA CYS A 355 13.78 -6.60 -8.03
C CYS A 355 14.14 -6.58 -9.52
N ILE A 356 14.32 -5.39 -10.12
CA ILE A 356 14.68 -5.29 -11.53
C ILE A 356 16.04 -5.96 -11.77
N ARG A 357 17.02 -5.69 -10.91
CA ARG A 357 18.38 -6.25 -11.01
C ARG A 357 18.40 -7.77 -10.98
N ASP A 358 17.69 -8.38 -10.02
CA ASP A 358 17.67 -9.83 -9.87
C ASP A 358 16.96 -10.53 -11.04
N LYS A 359 15.86 -9.94 -11.54
CA LYS A 359 15.17 -10.47 -12.72
C LYS A 359 16.02 -10.36 -13.98
N GLU A 360 16.69 -9.24 -14.22
CA GLU A 360 17.49 -9.06 -15.43
C GLU A 360 18.84 -9.79 -15.36
N ASN A 361 19.34 -10.12 -14.15
CA ASN A 361 20.57 -10.89 -14.01
C ASN A 361 20.33 -12.36 -14.37
N GLY A 362 20.72 -12.78 -15.58
CA GLY A 362 20.46 -14.13 -16.09
C GLY A 362 21.30 -15.25 -15.45
N VAL A 363 22.43 -14.93 -14.81
CA VAL A 363 23.46 -15.93 -14.45
C VAL A 363 23.61 -16.12 -12.94
N ILE A 364 23.46 -15.06 -12.13
CA ILE A 364 23.67 -15.10 -10.67
C ILE A 364 22.50 -14.36 -10.00
N ASN A 365 21.99 -14.90 -8.88
CA ASN A 365 20.98 -14.19 -8.09
C ASN A 365 21.62 -12.95 -7.45
N TYR A 366 20.94 -11.81 -7.58
CA TYR A 366 21.33 -10.56 -6.93
C TYR A 366 20.72 -10.54 -5.53
N SER A 367 21.53 -10.35 -4.48
CA SER A 367 21.08 -10.38 -3.09
C SER A 367 20.59 -9.01 -2.59
N GLY A 368 21.02 -7.92 -3.23
CA GLY A 368 20.75 -6.56 -2.77
C GLY A 368 21.65 -6.14 -1.59
N GLU A 369 22.70 -6.90 -1.31
CA GLU A 369 23.73 -6.58 -0.33
C GLU A 369 24.81 -5.67 -0.94
N ASN A 370 25.56 -4.98 -0.09
CA ASN A 370 26.56 -4.02 -0.51
C ASN A 370 27.96 -4.60 -0.79
N ASP A 371 28.13 -5.91 -0.62
CA ASP A 371 29.38 -6.62 -0.96
C ASP A 371 29.31 -7.32 -2.32
N GLU A 372 28.24 -7.12 -3.08
CA GLU A 372 28.11 -7.65 -4.43
C GLU A 372 28.97 -6.86 -5.43
N SER A 373 29.74 -7.59 -6.24
CA SER A 373 30.73 -7.00 -7.16
C SER A 373 30.10 -6.12 -8.24
N PHE A 374 30.74 -4.97 -8.49
CA PHE A 374 30.47 -4.06 -9.62
C PHE A 374 30.60 -4.72 -11.00
N ALA A 375 31.24 -5.90 -11.09
CA ALA A 375 31.36 -6.67 -12.33
C ALA A 375 30.00 -7.14 -12.88
N GLY A 376 28.94 -7.13 -12.08
CA GLY A 376 27.58 -7.34 -12.54
C GLY A 376 26.94 -6.07 -13.12
N SER A 377 27.64 -5.20 -13.85
CA SER A 377 27.04 -3.95 -14.37
C SER A 377 25.97 -4.22 -15.44
N THR A 378 24.93 -3.36 -15.52
CA THR A 378 23.87 -3.48 -16.54
C THR A 378 24.47 -3.28 -17.92
N VAL A 379 24.29 -4.23 -18.85
CA VAL A 379 24.83 -4.07 -20.22
C VAL A 379 23.91 -3.17 -21.07
N PRO A 380 24.41 -2.53 -22.15
CA PRO A 380 23.61 -1.62 -22.97
C PRO A 380 22.31 -2.23 -23.49
N ARG A 381 22.34 -3.49 -23.94
CA ARG A 381 21.15 -4.23 -24.39
C ARG A 381 20.07 -4.34 -23.30
N GLU A 382 20.46 -4.63 -22.08
CA GLU A 382 19.54 -4.71 -20.92
C GLU A 382 18.96 -3.32 -20.63
N LEU A 383 19.80 -2.28 -20.64
CA LEU A 383 19.35 -0.91 -20.42
C LEU A 383 18.33 -0.48 -21.49
N MET A 384 18.58 -0.78 -22.77
CA MET A 384 17.64 -0.50 -23.86
C MET A 384 16.30 -1.20 -23.63
N LYS A 385 16.32 -2.46 -23.20
CA LYS A 385 15.10 -3.22 -22.87
C LYS A 385 14.33 -2.54 -21.75
N LEU A 386 15.00 -2.17 -20.66
CA LEU A 386 14.37 -1.48 -19.53
C LEU A 386 13.81 -0.11 -19.93
N MET A 387 14.52 0.65 -20.77
CA MET A 387 14.02 1.90 -21.34
C MET A 387 12.76 1.70 -22.19
N LYS A 388 12.65 0.59 -22.94
CA LYS A 388 11.42 0.29 -23.70
C LYS A 388 10.30 -0.15 -22.77
N GLU A 389 10.55 -1.16 -21.94
CA GLU A 389 9.52 -1.84 -21.17
C GLU A 389 9.06 -1.06 -19.94
N ILE A 390 9.98 -0.42 -19.19
CA ILE A 390 9.65 0.34 -17.98
C ILE A 390 9.27 1.79 -18.33
N LEU A 391 10.03 2.48 -19.17
CA LEU A 391 9.75 3.89 -19.52
C LEU A 391 8.72 4.04 -20.65
N GLY A 392 8.36 2.96 -21.34
CA GLY A 392 7.44 2.98 -22.47
C GLY A 392 7.96 3.76 -23.67
N LEU A 393 9.28 3.77 -23.90
CA LEU A 393 9.89 4.50 -25.03
C LEU A 393 9.76 3.65 -26.30
N LYS A 394 9.30 4.27 -27.39
CA LYS A 394 9.04 3.56 -28.65
C LYS A 394 10.32 3.30 -29.43
N SER A 395 11.23 4.27 -29.41
CA SER A 395 12.53 4.18 -30.06
C SER A 395 13.62 4.35 -29.02
N VAL A 396 14.50 3.36 -28.92
CA VAL A 396 15.71 3.40 -28.08
C VAL A 396 16.89 2.96 -28.95
N ILE A 397 17.92 3.80 -28.98
CA ILE A 397 19.13 3.63 -29.80
C ILE A 397 20.32 3.54 -28.85
N ASP A 398 21.17 2.54 -29.11
CA ASP A 398 22.43 2.33 -28.41
C ASP A 398 23.57 2.90 -29.25
N ASN A 399 24.28 3.86 -28.67
CA ASN A 399 25.49 4.46 -29.23
C ASN A 399 26.67 4.23 -28.27
N THR A 400 26.75 3.07 -27.62
CA THR A 400 27.86 2.70 -26.74
C THR A 400 28.95 1.91 -27.46
N ASN A 401 30.18 1.98 -26.94
CA ASN A 401 31.30 1.12 -27.30
C ASN A 401 31.86 0.52 -26.01
N VAL A 402 31.66 -0.79 -25.82
CA VAL A 402 32.09 -1.53 -24.62
C VAL A 402 33.47 -2.15 -24.75
N VAL A 403 34.17 -1.94 -25.87
CA VAL A 403 35.50 -2.50 -26.15
C VAL A 403 36.58 -1.44 -25.98
N PHE A 404 36.32 -0.21 -26.44
CA PHE A 404 37.23 0.94 -26.31
C PHE A 404 36.43 2.21 -26.01
N ASN A 405 37.05 3.19 -25.37
CA ASN A 405 36.44 4.52 -25.23
C ASN A 405 36.39 5.23 -26.59
N LYS A 406 35.44 6.15 -26.79
CA LYS A 406 35.08 6.71 -28.11
C LYS A 406 35.96 7.88 -28.60
N GLY A 407 37.06 8.17 -27.92
CA GLY A 407 37.92 9.31 -28.27
C GLY A 407 39.40 9.05 -28.07
N THR A 408 39.85 7.80 -28.16
CA THR A 408 41.28 7.46 -28.11
C THR A 408 41.78 6.65 -29.31
N LEU A 409 40.94 6.35 -30.30
CA LEU A 409 41.39 5.65 -31.49
C LEU A 409 42.04 6.65 -32.47
N PRO A 410 43.13 6.26 -33.18
CA PRO A 410 43.85 7.17 -34.07
C PRO A 410 43.04 7.79 -35.22
N TRP A 411 41.84 7.26 -35.48
CA TRP A 411 40.90 7.74 -36.50
C TRP A 411 39.71 8.51 -35.90
N ASP A 412 39.55 8.53 -34.57
CA ASP A 412 38.63 9.42 -33.88
C ASP A 412 39.33 10.79 -33.83
N GLY A 413 38.92 11.73 -34.69
CA GLY A 413 39.53 13.06 -34.71
C GLY A 413 39.40 13.79 -33.36
N GLU A 414 40.24 14.81 -33.13
CA GLU A 414 40.24 15.64 -31.90
C GLU A 414 38.86 16.24 -31.59
N ASP A 415 38.01 16.42 -32.61
CA ASP A 415 36.64 16.91 -32.48
C ASP A 415 35.61 15.86 -31.99
N SER A 416 35.98 14.58 -31.87
CA SER A 416 35.01 13.50 -31.55
C SER A 416 34.27 13.78 -30.23
N SER A 417 34.99 14.22 -29.19
CA SER A 417 34.40 14.47 -27.88
C SER A 417 33.42 15.66 -27.86
N SER A 418 33.75 16.76 -28.55
CA SER A 418 32.88 17.94 -28.61
C SER A 418 31.62 17.65 -29.44
N HIS A 419 31.75 16.86 -30.51
CA HIS A 419 30.62 16.34 -31.28
C HIS A 419 29.68 15.47 -30.44
N GLU A 420 30.21 14.54 -29.63
CA GLU A 420 29.39 13.67 -28.77
C GLU A 420 28.62 14.48 -27.71
N VAL A 421 29.26 15.46 -27.06
CA VAL A 421 28.58 16.35 -26.09
C VAL A 421 27.52 17.20 -26.78
N ALA A 422 27.83 17.80 -27.94
CA ALA A 422 26.88 18.57 -28.73
C ALA A 422 25.69 17.71 -29.16
N LYS A 423 25.92 16.46 -29.55
CA LYS A 423 24.86 15.53 -29.95
C LYS A 423 23.96 15.15 -28.78
N MET A 424 24.54 14.85 -27.61
CA MET A 424 23.76 14.59 -26.40
C MET A 424 22.93 15.81 -25.98
N GLN A 425 23.49 17.02 -26.13
CA GLN A 425 22.75 18.27 -25.89
C GLN A 425 21.58 18.44 -26.86
N GLU A 426 21.78 18.21 -28.16
CA GLU A 426 20.72 18.25 -29.17
C GLU A 426 19.59 17.26 -28.82
N LEU A 427 19.94 16.02 -28.46
CA LEU A 427 18.98 14.98 -28.06
C LEU A 427 18.22 15.37 -26.80
N TYR A 428 18.92 15.89 -25.78
CA TYR A 428 18.32 16.37 -24.53
C TYR A 428 17.32 17.50 -24.79
N LEU A 429 17.67 18.49 -25.61
CA LEU A 429 16.79 19.60 -25.99
C LEU A 429 15.57 19.13 -26.80
N LYS A 430 15.70 18.06 -27.59
CA LYS A 430 14.58 17.40 -28.29
C LYS A 430 13.71 16.53 -27.36
N GLY A 431 14.05 16.47 -26.07
CA GLY A 431 13.29 15.74 -25.04
C GLY A 431 13.57 14.24 -25.02
N TYR A 432 14.68 13.78 -25.59
CA TYR A 432 15.12 12.40 -25.42
C TYR A 432 15.67 12.18 -24.00
N ALA A 433 15.40 11.01 -23.43
CA ALA A 433 16.18 10.52 -22.30
C ALA A 433 17.55 10.07 -22.83
N VAL A 434 18.63 10.52 -22.20
CA VAL A 434 20.02 10.21 -22.59
C VAL A 434 20.75 9.67 -21.37
N ILE A 435 21.21 8.42 -21.44
CA ILE A 435 21.92 7.72 -20.36
C ILE A 435 23.33 7.42 -20.85
N MET A 436 24.33 8.04 -20.22
CA MET A 436 25.75 7.91 -20.55
C MET A 436 26.36 6.71 -19.85
N LEU A 437 27.24 6.00 -20.56
CA LEU A 437 28.13 4.99 -20.01
C LEU A 437 29.51 5.60 -19.78
N ILE A 438 29.95 5.66 -18.53
CA ILE A 438 31.20 6.31 -18.13
C ILE A 438 32.06 5.43 -17.22
N ASN A 439 33.35 5.74 -17.16
CA ASN A 439 34.17 5.43 -16.00
C ASN A 439 33.95 6.51 -14.92
N THR A 440 33.90 6.12 -13.64
CA THR A 440 33.58 7.04 -12.55
C THR A 440 34.62 8.15 -12.36
N ASN A 441 35.85 7.95 -12.84
CA ASN A 441 36.91 8.97 -12.84
C ASN A 441 36.49 10.28 -13.55
N MET A 442 35.56 10.23 -14.50
CA MET A 442 34.99 11.45 -15.12
C MET A 442 34.37 12.38 -14.07
N LEU A 443 33.67 11.81 -13.07
CA LEU A 443 33.03 12.57 -11.99
C LEU A 443 34.05 13.19 -11.02
N TYR A 444 35.29 12.69 -11.04
CA TYR A 444 36.41 13.15 -10.22
C TYR A 444 37.47 13.92 -11.02
N LYS A 445 37.19 14.25 -12.29
CA LYS A 445 38.11 14.96 -13.20
C LYS A 445 39.45 14.24 -13.41
N LYS A 446 39.46 12.91 -13.37
CA LYS A 446 40.67 12.08 -13.53
C LYS A 446 40.65 11.37 -14.88
N LYS A 447 41.79 11.28 -15.55
CA LYS A 447 41.96 10.51 -16.79
C LYS A 447 42.01 9.01 -16.47
N SER A 448 41.35 8.18 -17.29
CA SER A 448 41.47 6.71 -17.21
C SER A 448 42.51 6.17 -18.21
N SER A 449 43.07 4.99 -17.91
CA SER A 449 43.94 4.25 -18.83
C SER A 449 43.18 3.75 -20.06
N LEU A 450 43.90 3.48 -21.16
CA LEU A 450 43.35 2.92 -22.41
C LEU A 450 42.56 1.61 -22.19
N VAL A 451 42.93 0.86 -21.14
CA VAL A 451 42.18 -0.30 -20.63
C VAL A 451 41.73 0.07 -19.22
N SER A 452 40.50 0.55 -19.09
CA SER A 452 39.85 0.82 -17.79
C SER A 452 38.50 0.13 -17.73
N SER A 453 38.08 -0.26 -16.54
CA SER A 453 36.77 -0.87 -16.31
C SER A 453 35.64 0.08 -16.71
N ILE A 454 34.65 -0.47 -17.42
CA ILE A 454 33.32 0.13 -17.57
C ILE A 454 32.69 0.09 -16.18
N GLU A 455 32.21 1.22 -15.68
CA GLU A 455 31.84 1.29 -14.26
C GLU A 455 30.43 1.78 -14.01
N HIS A 456 29.89 2.70 -14.83
CA HIS A 456 28.76 3.48 -14.33
C HIS A 456 27.83 4.09 -15.38
N TRP A 457 26.53 3.95 -15.14
CA TRP A 457 25.47 4.62 -15.90
C TRP A 457 25.05 5.91 -15.19
N VAL A 458 25.03 7.02 -15.93
CA VAL A 458 24.55 8.32 -15.45
C VAL A 458 23.57 8.94 -16.44
N VAL A 459 22.61 9.74 -15.98
CA VAL A 459 21.64 10.39 -16.89
C VAL A 459 22.12 11.79 -17.23
N PHE A 460 22.29 12.10 -18.51
CA PHE A 460 22.70 13.42 -18.97
C PHE A 460 21.60 14.46 -18.73
N LYS A 461 21.98 15.62 -18.20
CA LYS A 461 21.07 16.69 -17.75
C LYS A 461 21.36 18.04 -18.39
N GLY A 462 22.02 18.02 -19.55
CA GLY A 462 22.28 19.19 -20.37
C GLY A 462 23.60 19.90 -20.02
N VAL A 463 24.13 20.60 -21.02
CA VAL A 463 25.25 21.55 -20.91
C VAL A 463 24.82 22.76 -20.08
N ILE A 464 25.75 23.29 -19.29
CA ILE A 464 25.54 24.50 -18.49
C ILE A 464 25.81 25.72 -19.37
N ASP A 465 24.92 26.71 -19.30
CA ASP A 465 24.97 27.97 -20.06
C ASP A 465 25.01 27.85 -21.60
N GLY A 466 24.84 26.63 -22.14
CA GLY A 466 24.70 26.37 -23.58
C GLY A 466 25.99 26.44 -24.38
N THR A 467 27.14 26.64 -23.74
CA THR A 467 28.44 26.76 -24.40
C THR A 467 29.33 25.56 -24.09
N ILE A 468 29.73 24.85 -25.15
CA ILE A 468 30.85 23.91 -25.12
C ILE A 468 32.06 24.71 -25.58
N THR A 469 33.12 24.74 -24.78
CA THR A 469 34.38 25.37 -25.19
C THR A 469 35.35 24.30 -25.68
N TRP A 470 36.36 24.72 -26.43
CA TRP A 470 37.41 23.81 -26.93
C TRP A 470 38.23 23.19 -25.79
N ASP A 471 38.36 23.88 -24.66
CA ASP A 471 39.22 23.47 -23.55
C ASP A 471 38.44 22.79 -22.40
N GLU A 472 37.14 23.03 -22.33
CA GLU A 472 36.31 22.63 -21.18
C GLU A 472 34.86 22.32 -21.57
N TYR A 473 34.37 21.19 -21.07
CA TYR A 473 32.99 20.76 -21.14
C TYR A 473 32.33 20.89 -19.77
N ASP A 474 31.28 21.71 -19.70
CA ASP A 474 30.50 21.94 -18.49
C ASP A 474 29.07 21.44 -18.65
N PHE A 475 28.70 20.38 -17.95
CA PHE A 475 27.37 19.77 -18.04
C PHE A 475 26.90 19.17 -16.72
N LYS A 476 25.62 18.83 -16.65
CA LYS A 476 25.02 18.16 -15.49
C LYS A 476 24.76 16.69 -15.79
N VAL A 477 24.88 15.85 -14.78
CA VAL A 477 24.42 14.45 -14.80
C VAL A 477 23.65 14.12 -13.53
N PHE A 478 22.72 13.18 -13.60
CA PHE A 478 22.16 12.51 -12.43
C PHE A 478 22.95 11.23 -12.12
N SER A 479 23.34 11.07 -10.85
CA SER A 479 24.01 9.89 -10.32
C SER A 479 23.91 9.86 -8.78
N TRP A 480 23.79 8.67 -8.17
CA TRP A 480 23.85 8.47 -6.71
C TRP A 480 22.97 9.41 -5.88
N GLY A 481 21.72 9.64 -6.28
CA GLY A 481 20.79 10.47 -5.51
C GLY A 481 21.01 11.98 -5.63
N GLU A 482 21.79 12.45 -6.61
CA GLU A 482 22.09 13.86 -6.80
C GLU A 482 22.26 14.27 -8.27
N ILE A 483 22.12 15.57 -8.53
CA ILE A 483 22.52 16.19 -9.80
C ILE A 483 23.94 16.73 -9.62
N LYS A 484 24.89 16.12 -10.31
CA LYS A 484 26.30 16.51 -10.28
C LYS A 484 26.60 17.47 -11.42
N LYS A 485 27.37 18.52 -11.11
CA LYS A 485 28.05 19.35 -12.11
C LYS A 485 29.36 18.66 -12.51
N VAL A 486 29.56 18.44 -13.80
CA VAL A 486 30.75 17.80 -14.37
C VAL A 486 31.45 18.85 -15.24
N ILE A 487 32.67 19.19 -14.85
CA ILE A 487 33.53 20.15 -15.54
C ILE A 487 34.84 19.42 -15.86
N VAL A 488 35.05 19.08 -17.13
CA VAL A 488 36.19 18.27 -17.57
C VAL A 488 36.73 18.79 -18.89
N ASN A 489 38.04 18.64 -19.12
CA ASN A 489 38.64 18.91 -20.42
C ASN A 489 38.35 17.76 -21.42
N PRO A 490 38.59 17.96 -22.73
CA PRO A 490 38.32 16.94 -23.75
C PRO A 490 39.02 15.60 -23.52
N GLU A 491 40.24 15.60 -22.97
CA GLU A 491 41.04 14.40 -22.73
C GLU A 491 40.49 13.55 -21.56
N VAL A 492 40.08 14.21 -20.48
CA VAL A 492 39.39 13.55 -19.36
C VAL A 492 38.03 13.03 -19.83
N PHE A 493 37.32 13.76 -20.69
CA PHE A 493 36.07 13.26 -21.26
C PHE A 493 36.30 12.00 -22.11
N SER A 494 37.18 12.06 -23.11
CA SER A 494 37.39 10.97 -24.07
C SER A 494 37.88 9.69 -23.40
N SER A 495 38.79 9.80 -22.44
CA SER A 495 39.34 8.65 -21.73
C SER A 495 38.32 7.91 -20.84
N ASN A 496 37.24 8.56 -20.45
CA ASN A 496 36.22 8.02 -19.54
C ASN A 496 34.85 7.79 -20.19
N PHE A 497 34.66 8.16 -21.45
CA PHE A 497 33.37 8.10 -22.13
C PHE A 497 33.26 6.91 -23.06
N TYR A 498 32.27 6.05 -22.80
CA TYR A 498 32.00 4.84 -23.58
C TYR A 498 30.75 4.98 -24.45
N GLY A 499 30.20 6.18 -24.56
CA GLY A 499 28.98 6.46 -25.33
C GLY A 499 27.73 6.54 -24.47
N TYR A 500 26.57 6.38 -25.10
CA TYR A 500 25.28 6.58 -24.44
C TYR A 500 24.16 5.79 -25.12
N VAL A 501 23.10 5.52 -24.36
CA VAL A 501 21.82 5.00 -24.85
C VAL A 501 20.79 6.12 -24.75
N TYR A 502 19.96 6.30 -25.77
CA TYR A 502 18.93 7.34 -25.76
C TYR A 502 17.61 6.89 -26.37
N GLY A 503 16.51 7.49 -25.92
CA GLY A 503 15.17 7.16 -26.43
C GLY A 503 14.09 8.17 -26.09
N LYS A 504 12.95 8.08 -26.79
CA LYS A 504 11.78 8.94 -26.60
C LYS A 504 10.47 8.18 -26.79
#